data_AF-A0A2X1A3H1-F1
#
_entry.id   AF-A0A2X1A3H1-F1
#
_cell.length_a   1.000
_cell.length_b   1.000
_cell.length_c   1.000
_cell.angle_alpha   90.00
_cell.angle_beta   90.00
_cell.angle_gamma   90.00
#
_symmetry.space_group_name_H-M   'P 1'
#
loop_
_entity.id
_entity.type
_entity.pdbx_description
1 polymer ?
#
loop_
_entity_poly.entity_id
_entity_poly.type
_entity_poly.pdbx_seq_one_letter_code
_entity_poly.pdbx_strand_id
1 'polypeptide(L)'
;MEKIYQMEYRGLNLFDEISTVELAIDEENQTIHIFDVGQVVSPIFNFDVSAYELSDGFYKMADVLRHKKILTNQQSGSDLTLSEWLIMNNAYFYIPQKRIKKYVHGSIIEIIDRANEPCLFDDYVQRV
;
A
#
# COMPACT_ATOMS: atom_id res chain seq x y z
N MET A 1 7.49 -15.87 -15.28
CA MET A 1 7.46 -14.41 -15.48
C MET A 1 6.32 -13.91 -14.63
N GLU A 2 6.66 -13.47 -13.43
CA GLU A 2 5.71 -12.88 -12.49
C GLU A 2 5.11 -11.62 -13.11
N LYS A 3 3.77 -11.52 -13.11
CA LYS A 3 3.07 -10.35 -13.63
C LYS A 3 2.93 -9.36 -12.48
N ILE A 4 3.98 -8.60 -12.19
CA ILE A 4 3.83 -7.42 -11.35
C ILE A 4 3.09 -6.38 -12.21
N TYR A 5 1.91 -5.95 -11.75
CA TYR A 5 1.11 -4.95 -12.45
C TYR A 5 1.38 -3.58 -11.85
N GLN A 6 1.56 -2.58 -12.71
CA GLN A 6 1.72 -1.20 -12.28
C GLN A 6 0.42 -0.43 -12.51
N MET A 7 0.05 0.43 -11.56
CA MET A 7 -1.10 1.33 -11.70
C MET A 7 -0.86 2.67 -11.01
N GLU A 8 -1.58 3.69 -11.49
CA GLU A 8 -1.60 5.03 -10.90
C GLU A 8 -2.91 5.23 -10.12
N TYR A 9 -2.80 5.63 -8.85
CA TYR A 9 -3.93 6.09 -8.05
C TYR A 9 -3.82 7.59 -7.80
N ARG A 10 -4.93 8.33 -7.91
CA ARG A 10 -4.99 9.77 -7.61
C ARG A 10 -5.88 9.99 -6.41
N GLY A 11 -5.38 10.75 -5.44
CA GLY A 11 -6.13 11.10 -4.25
C GLY A 11 -5.74 12.48 -3.73
N LEU A 12 -6.49 12.96 -2.75
CA LEU A 12 -6.18 14.20 -2.04
C LEU A 12 -5.22 13.89 -0.89
N ASN A 13 -4.16 14.70 -0.76
CA ASN A 13 -3.29 14.67 0.41
C ASN A 13 -3.91 15.49 1.57
N LEU A 14 -3.18 15.61 2.68
CA LEU A 14 -3.59 16.37 3.87
C LEU A 14 -3.77 17.88 3.63
N PHE A 15 -3.32 18.40 2.50
CA PHE A 15 -3.44 19.81 2.10
C PHE A 15 -4.55 20.03 1.06
N ASP A 16 -5.43 19.03 0.85
CA ASP A 16 -6.47 19.03 -0.18
C ASP A 16 -5.93 19.18 -1.61
N GLU A 17 -4.67 18.80 -1.84
CA GLU A 17 -4.05 18.81 -3.17
C GLU A 17 -4.16 17.42 -3.81
N ILE A 18 -4.53 17.40 -5.10
CA ILE A 18 -4.52 16.17 -5.88
C ILE A 18 -3.08 15.75 -6.11
N SER A 19 -2.73 14.55 -5.63
CA SER A 19 -1.43 13.93 -5.86
C SER A 19 -1.59 12.50 -6.36
N THR A 20 -0.54 12.04 -7.03
CA THR A 20 -0.42 10.70 -7.59
C THR A 20 0.28 9.76 -6.61
N VAL A 21 -0.17 8.52 -6.59
CA VAL A 21 0.41 7.37 -5.90
C VAL A 21 0.68 6.29 -6.95
N GLU A 22 1.92 5.83 -7.02
CA GLU A 22 2.31 4.72 -7.89
C GLU A 22 2.18 3.41 -7.12
N LEU A 23 1.54 2.41 -7.74
CA LEU A 23 1.28 1.13 -7.13
C LEU A 23 1.88 0.01 -7.99
N ALA A 24 2.58 -0.92 -7.36
CA ALA A 24 2.97 -2.19 -7.95
C ALA A 24 2.26 -3.34 -7.22
N ILE A 25 1.61 -4.22 -7.96
CA ILE A 25 0.76 -5.28 -7.43
C ILE A 25 1.45 -6.62 -7.67
N ASP A 26 1.81 -7.27 -6.57
CA ASP A 26 2.28 -8.65 -6.54
C ASP A 26 1.10 -9.55 -6.13
N GLU A 27 0.47 -10.16 -7.14
CA GLU A 27 -0.68 -11.05 -6.92
C GLU A 27 -0.30 -12.36 -6.23
N GLU A 28 0.94 -12.84 -6.39
CA GLU A 28 1.36 -14.12 -5.81
C GLU A 28 1.47 -13.99 -4.29
N ASN A 29 2.10 -12.90 -3.83
CA ASN A 29 2.29 -12.62 -2.42
C ASN A 29 1.13 -11.83 -1.78
N GLN A 30 0.04 -11.58 -2.52
CA GLN A 30 -1.08 -10.74 -2.08
C GLN A 30 -0.59 -9.41 -1.49
N THR A 31 0.39 -8.80 -2.17
CA THR A 31 1.13 -7.65 -1.66
C THR A 31 1.02 -6.48 -2.62
N ILE A 32 0.72 -5.31 -2.06
CA ILE A 32 0.78 -4.05 -2.79
C ILE A 32 1.99 -3.21 -2.33
N HIS A 33 2.75 -2.73 -3.29
CA HIS A 33 3.87 -1.82 -3.09
C HIS A 33 3.41 -0.42 -3.50
N ILE A 34 3.54 0.55 -2.60
CA ILE A 34 2.92 1.87 -2.70
C ILE A 34 4.01 2.92 -2.62
N PHE A 35 4.29 3.60 -3.72
CA PHE A 35 5.18 4.74 -3.75
C PHE A 35 4.37 6.04 -3.72
N ASP A 36 4.47 6.74 -2.59
CA ASP A 36 3.58 7.84 -2.22
C ASP A 36 4.40 9.08 -1.81
N VAL A 37 4.80 9.88 -2.80
CA VAL A 37 5.56 11.12 -2.59
C VAL A 37 4.71 12.18 -1.90
N GLY A 38 3.43 12.26 -2.27
CA GLY A 38 2.49 13.26 -1.76
C GLY A 38 1.90 12.94 -0.39
N GLN A 39 2.23 11.79 0.19
CA GLN A 39 1.68 11.29 1.45
C GLN A 39 0.14 11.23 1.44
N VAL A 40 -0.43 10.77 0.33
CA VAL A 40 -1.87 10.63 0.10
C VAL A 40 -2.45 9.45 0.88
N VAL A 41 -1.74 8.33 0.91
CA VAL A 41 -2.19 7.05 1.50
C VAL A 41 -1.22 6.52 2.56
N SER A 42 -0.21 7.32 2.89
CA SER A 42 0.82 6.98 3.86
C SER A 42 0.21 6.72 5.26
N PRO A 43 0.78 5.78 6.05
CA PRO A 43 0.36 5.56 7.43
C PRO A 43 0.58 6.79 8.30
N ILE A 44 -0.30 6.95 9.30
CA ILE A 44 -0.25 8.05 10.25
C ILE A 44 0.24 7.51 11.58
N PHE A 45 1.06 8.30 12.29
CA PHE A 45 1.48 7.93 13.65
C PHE A 45 0.43 8.41 14.65
N ASN A 46 -0.14 7.48 15.40
CA ASN A 46 -1.07 7.77 16.48
C ASN A 46 -0.29 7.92 17.79
N PHE A 47 -0.28 9.14 18.34
CA PHE A 47 0.47 9.46 19.55
C PHE A 47 -0.13 8.86 20.82
N ASP A 48 -1.45 8.65 20.85
CA ASP A 48 -2.14 8.12 22.04
C ASP A 48 -1.75 6.67 22.31
N VAL A 49 -1.56 5.88 21.25
CA VAL A 49 -1.15 4.46 21.33
C VAL A 49 0.32 4.24 20.95
N SER A 50 1.03 5.30 20.58
CA SER A 50 2.43 5.27 20.15
C SER A 50 2.72 4.23 19.05
N ALA A 51 1.82 4.13 18.07
CA ALA A 51 1.89 3.17 16.98
C ALA A 51 1.42 3.78 15.66
N TYR A 52 1.84 3.21 14.53
CA TYR A 52 1.33 3.59 13.22
C TYR A 52 -0.01 2.93 12.93
N GLU A 53 -0.91 3.68 12.31
CA GLU A 53 -2.21 3.23 11.83
C GLU A 53 -2.41 3.54 10.34
N LEU A 54 -3.33 2.82 9.70
CA LEU A 54 -3.71 3.08 8.32
C LEU A 54 -4.44 4.43 8.23
N SER A 55 -4.13 5.21 7.20
CA SER A 55 -4.79 6.50 6.98
C SER A 55 -6.14 6.34 6.28
N ASP A 56 -7.01 7.33 6.44
CA ASP A 56 -8.26 7.43 5.69
C ASP A 56 -8.03 7.37 4.17
N GLY A 57 -6.93 7.94 3.68
CA GLY A 57 -6.53 7.88 2.28
C GLY A 57 -6.27 6.45 1.83
N PHE A 58 -5.59 5.66 2.66
CA PHE A 58 -5.38 4.24 2.39
C PHE A 58 -6.69 3.45 2.41
N TYR A 59 -7.58 3.67 3.39
CA TYR A 59 -8.87 2.99 3.44
C TYR A 59 -9.70 3.23 2.17
N LYS A 60 -9.74 4.48 1.68
CA LYS A 60 -10.41 4.84 0.42
C LYS A 60 -9.77 4.14 -0.78
N MET A 61 -8.45 4.12 -0.85
CA MET A 61 -7.72 3.45 -1.92
C MET A 61 -7.98 1.94 -1.90
N ALA A 62 -7.86 1.29 -0.75
CA ALA A 62 -8.12 -0.14 -0.58
C ALA A 62 -9.56 -0.51 -0.99
N ASP A 63 -10.54 0.32 -0.65
CA ASP A 63 -11.92 0.11 -1.07
C ASP A 63 -12.10 0.21 -2.59
N VAL A 64 -11.40 1.14 -3.25
CA VAL A 64 -11.36 1.24 -4.72
C VAL A 64 -10.71 0.00 -5.35
N LEU A 65 -9.57 -0.47 -4.81
CA LEU A 65 -8.88 -1.66 -5.30
C LEU A 65 -9.76 -2.91 -5.17
N ARG A 66 -10.42 -3.07 -4.02
CA ARG A 66 -11.38 -4.14 -3.74
C ARG A 66 -12.54 -4.13 -4.73
N HIS A 67 -13.16 -2.98 -4.97
CA HIS A 67 -14.25 -2.85 -5.97
C HIS A 67 -13.78 -3.16 -7.40
N LYS A 68 -12.51 -2.84 -7.71
CA LYS A 68 -11.87 -3.20 -8.99
C LYS A 68 -11.43 -4.66 -9.07
N LYS A 69 -11.69 -5.48 -8.04
CA LYS A 69 -11.30 -6.88 -7.94
C LYS A 69 -9.78 -7.10 -8.03
N ILE A 70 -9.01 -6.14 -7.54
CA ILE A 70 -7.55 -6.25 -7.42
C ILE A 70 -7.24 -6.98 -6.12
N LEU A 71 -6.37 -8.00 -6.19
CA LEU A 71 -6.00 -8.86 -5.06
C LEU A 71 -7.21 -9.52 -4.37
N THR A 72 -8.15 -10.04 -5.17
CA THR A 72 -9.34 -10.78 -4.68
C THR A 72 -9.33 -12.25 -5.10
N ASN A 73 -8.21 -12.74 -5.63
CA ASN A 73 -8.13 -14.00 -6.40
C ASN A 73 -8.43 -15.26 -5.57
N GLN A 74 -8.42 -15.18 -4.24
CA GLN A 74 -8.66 -16.33 -3.36
C GLN A 74 -10.14 -16.60 -3.03
N GLN A 75 -11.09 -15.73 -3.40
CA GLN A 75 -12.51 -15.95 -3.15
C GLN A 75 -13.34 -15.86 -4.43
N SER A 76 -13.54 -17.02 -5.06
CA SER A 76 -14.49 -17.15 -6.16
C SER A 76 -15.91 -17.25 -5.58
N GLY A 77 -16.63 -16.13 -5.44
CA GLY A 77 -18.10 -16.16 -5.28
C GLY A 77 -18.74 -15.26 -4.21
N SER A 78 -17.96 -14.57 -3.37
CA SER A 78 -18.47 -13.63 -2.36
C SER A 78 -17.89 -12.22 -2.54
N ASP A 79 -18.72 -11.19 -2.37
CA ASP A 79 -18.24 -9.81 -2.29
C ASP A 79 -17.44 -9.66 -0.99
N LEU A 80 -16.12 -9.64 -1.13
CA LEU A 80 -15.17 -9.42 -0.05
C LEU A 80 -15.46 -8.07 0.61
N THR A 81 -15.58 -8.04 1.94
CA THR A 81 -15.65 -6.78 2.69
C THR A 81 -14.29 -6.09 2.71
N LEU A 82 -14.28 -4.77 2.97
CA LEU A 82 -13.01 -4.03 3.11
C LEU A 82 -12.13 -4.62 4.23
N SER A 83 -12.73 -4.99 5.36
CA SER A 83 -12.00 -5.60 6.47
C SER A 83 -11.35 -6.93 6.08
N GLU A 84 -12.05 -7.80 5.37
CA GLU A 84 -11.48 -9.06 4.88
C GLU A 84 -10.34 -8.80 3.88
N TRP A 85 -10.50 -7.81 2.99
CA TRP A 85 -9.46 -7.45 2.02
C TRP A 85 -8.19 -6.98 2.74
N LEU A 86 -8.34 -6.18 3.80
CA LEU A 86 -7.23 -5.71 4.63
C LEU A 86 -6.57 -6.82 5.44
N ILE A 87 -7.29 -7.89 5.81
CA ILE A 87 -6.72 -9.01 6.55
C ILE A 87 -5.90 -9.91 5.61
N MET A 88 -6.36 -10.09 4.37
CA MET A 88 -5.76 -10.99 3.40
C MET A 88 -4.55 -10.40 2.67
N ASN A 89 -4.47 -9.08 2.58
CA ASN A 89 -3.47 -8.39 1.78
C ASN A 89 -2.42 -7.67 2.62
N ASN A 90 -1.19 -7.64 2.11
CA ASN A 90 -0.07 -6.90 2.69
C ASN A 90 0.15 -5.61 1.93
N ALA A 91 0.70 -4.59 2.60
CA ALA A 91 1.08 -3.35 1.93
C ALA A 91 2.48 -2.88 2.36
N TYR A 92 3.27 -2.38 1.41
CA TYR A 92 4.52 -1.71 1.65
C TYR A 92 4.39 -0.24 1.24
N PHE A 93 4.78 0.67 2.13
CA PHE A 93 4.70 2.11 1.92
C PHE A 93 6.11 2.68 1.77
N TYR A 94 6.37 3.20 0.58
CA TYR A 94 7.62 3.82 0.17
C TYR A 94 7.39 5.33 0.05
N ILE A 95 8.08 6.10 0.89
CA ILE A 95 8.03 7.56 0.89
C ILE A 95 9.48 8.05 0.82
N PRO A 96 9.81 8.97 -0.11
CA PRO A 96 11.17 9.47 -0.24
C PRO A 96 11.75 9.96 1.08
N GLN A 97 12.99 9.57 1.37
CA GLN A 97 13.75 9.97 2.57
C GLN A 97 13.12 9.54 3.91
N LYS A 98 12.13 8.64 3.89
CA LYS A 98 11.57 8.02 5.10
C LYS A 98 11.80 6.52 5.08
N ARG A 99 11.73 5.91 6.28
CA ARG A 99 11.77 4.46 6.41
C ARG A 99 10.55 3.81 5.77
N ILE A 100 10.77 2.64 5.17
CA ILE A 100 9.69 1.83 4.62
C ILE A 100 8.82 1.33 5.76
N LYS A 101 7.50 1.45 5.58
CA LYS A 101 6.53 0.84 6.48
C LYS A 101 5.90 -0.35 5.81
N LYS A 102 5.68 -1.42 6.57
CA LYS A 102 4.96 -2.61 6.12
C LYS A 102 3.72 -2.80 6.97
N TYR A 103 2.58 -2.95 6.31
CA TYR A 103 1.34 -3.43 6.89
C TYR A 103 1.21 -4.93 6.65
N VAL A 104 1.08 -5.69 7.74
CA VAL A 104 0.94 -7.15 7.73
C VAL A 104 0.15 -7.59 8.96
N HIS A 105 -0.82 -8.48 8.79
CA HIS A 105 -1.66 -9.01 9.88
C HIS A 105 -2.29 -7.92 10.78
N GLY A 106 -2.78 -6.83 10.19
CA GLY A 106 -3.46 -5.77 10.94
C GLY A 106 -2.54 -4.81 11.69
N SER A 107 -1.21 -4.93 11.55
CA SER A 107 -0.24 -4.07 12.22
C SER A 107 0.73 -3.43 11.24
N ILE A 108 1.22 -2.24 11.59
CA ILE A 108 2.22 -1.52 10.80
C ILE A 108 3.56 -1.56 11.54
N ILE A 109 4.59 -2.02 10.84
CA ILE A 109 5.97 -2.07 11.33
C ILE A 109 6.89 -1.27 10.40
N GLU A 110 7.95 -0.68 10.97
CA GLU A 110 9.02 -0.09 10.17
C GLU A 110 10.04 -1.17 9.79
N ILE A 111 10.48 -1.15 8.54
CA ILE A 111 11.61 -1.98 8.11
C ILE A 111 12.89 -1.28 8.57
N ILE A 112 13.74 -2.00 9.31
CA ILE A 112 14.99 -1.46 9.87
C ILE A 112 16.20 -1.80 8.97
N ASP A 113 15.99 -2.59 7.91
CA ASP A 113 17.05 -3.05 7.02
C ASP A 113 17.56 -1.95 6.08
N ARG A 114 18.50 -1.16 6.61
CA ARG A 114 19.12 -0.01 5.95
C ARG A 114 19.87 -0.33 4.65
N ALA A 115 20.20 -1.60 4.40
CA ALA A 115 20.95 -1.99 3.20
C ALA A 115 20.05 -2.08 1.95
N ASN A 116 18.75 -2.37 2.13
CA ASN A 116 17.82 -2.66 1.04
C ASN A 116 16.71 -1.60 0.87
N GLU A 117 16.52 -0.69 1.84
CA GLU A 117 15.44 0.31 1.82
C GLU A 117 15.35 1.20 0.55
N PRO A 118 16.44 1.72 -0.05
CA PRO A 118 16.29 2.74 -1.09
C PRO A 118 15.77 2.23 -2.44
N CYS A 119 15.99 0.94 -2.76
CA CYS A 119 15.72 0.37 -4.08
C CYS A 119 14.67 -0.74 -4.06
N LEU A 120 14.14 -1.10 -2.89
CA LEU A 120 13.15 -2.17 -2.73
C LEU A 120 11.87 -1.94 -3.54
N PHE A 121 11.55 -0.73 -3.96
CA PHE A 121 10.43 -0.48 -4.89
C PHE A 121 10.83 -0.69 -6.35
N ASP A 122 12.06 -0.31 -6.71
CA ASP A 122 12.59 -0.46 -8.08
C ASP A 122 12.73 -1.94 -8.47
N ASP A 123 12.90 -2.84 -7.50
CA ASP A 123 12.86 -4.29 -7.72
C ASP A 123 11.49 -4.78 -8.22
N TYR A 124 10.40 -4.07 -7.87
CA TYR A 124 9.03 -4.40 -8.29
C TYR A 124 8.54 -3.51 -9.45
N VAL A 125 9.19 -2.38 -9.70
CA VAL A 125 8.84 -1.45 -10.78
C VAL A 125 9.93 -1.44 -11.84
N GLN A 126 9.70 -2.21 -12.92
CA GLN A 126 10.44 -2.00 -14.17
C GLN A 126 10.01 -0.68 -14.79
N ARG A 127 10.84 0.36 -14.64
CA ARG A 127 10.73 1.59 -15.45
C ARG A 127 11.33 1.30 -16.82
N VAL A 128 10.50 1.28 -17.86
CA VAL A 128 10.91 1.18 -19.28
C VAL A 128 11.42 2.54 -19.75
#